data_AF-A0A7W0LFT7-F1
#
_entry.id   AF-A0A7W0LFT7-F1
#
_cell.length_a   1.000
_cell.length_b   1.000
_cell.length_c   1.000
_cell.angle_alpha   90.00
_cell.angle_beta   90.00
_cell.angle_gamma   90.00
#
_symmetry.space_group_name_H-M   'P 1'
#
loop_
_entity.id
_entity.type
_entity.pdbx_description
1 polymer ?
#
loop_
_entity_poly.entity_id
_entity_poly.type
_entity_poly.pdbx_seq_one_letter_code
_entity_poly.pdbx_strand_id
1 'polypeptide(L)'
;PFAELVDKVARERSFDMLLVGITTGEDPDPYAFFHSSQSRDPGYNFSGYSTLPMDRGLEAARRTSEQEKRREIYGPVFQQIAAEVPVVFLYFADYLYAQHRSVNGLKIAPVSEPTARFWDIEDWYVKTQPRR
;
A
#
# COMPACT_ATOMS: atom_id res chain seq x y z
N PRO A 1 -2.59 12.74 -24.28
CA PRO A 1 -3.88 12.73 -23.53
C PRO A 1 -3.72 13.20 -22.07
N PHE A 2 -4.80 13.53 -21.34
CA PHE A 2 -4.71 14.01 -19.95
C PHE A 2 -3.88 13.10 -19.03
N ALA A 3 -3.99 11.77 -19.18
CA ALA A 3 -3.22 10.81 -18.37
C ALA A 3 -1.70 10.94 -18.55
N GLU A 4 -1.22 11.17 -19.78
CA GLU A 4 0.20 11.40 -20.05
C GLU A 4 0.71 12.70 -19.44
N LEU A 5 -0.13 13.74 -19.40
CA LEU A 5 0.20 14.99 -18.74
C LEU A 5 0.36 14.78 -17.23
N VAL A 6 -0.57 14.04 -16.60
CA VAL A 6 -0.50 13.72 -15.17
C VAL A 6 0.74 12.88 -14.85
N ASP A 7 1.03 11.84 -15.64
CA ASP A 7 2.23 11.02 -15.46
C ASP A 7 3.51 11.85 -15.59
N LYS A 8 3.59 12.70 -16.62
CA LYS A 8 4.72 13.62 -16.81
C LYS A 8 4.89 14.56 -15.62
N VAL A 9 3.82 15.24 -15.20
CA VAL A 9 3.84 16.17 -14.06
C VAL A 9 4.28 15.46 -12.77
N ALA A 10 3.79 14.24 -12.54
CA ALA A 10 4.17 13.44 -11.38
C ALA A 10 5.66 13.06 -11.43
N ARG A 11 6.16 12.55 -12.56
CA ARG A 11 7.58 12.15 -12.75
C ARG A 11 8.53 13.34 -12.63
N GLU A 12 8.19 14.45 -13.24
CA GLU A 12 8.99 15.69 -13.22
C GLU A 12 8.87 16.47 -11.91
N ARG A 13 8.01 16.04 -10.98
CA ARG A 13 7.71 16.72 -9.70
C ARG A 13 7.21 18.16 -9.90
N SER A 14 6.45 18.38 -10.97
CA SER A 14 5.94 19.71 -11.37
C SER A 14 4.55 19.99 -10.76
N PHE A 15 4.45 19.88 -9.43
CA PHE A 15 3.20 20.06 -8.68
C PHE A 15 3.47 20.66 -7.31
N ASP A 16 2.53 21.46 -6.80
CA ASP A 16 2.52 21.88 -5.39
C ASP A 16 1.87 20.80 -4.51
N MET A 17 0.84 20.14 -5.04
CA MET A 17 0.11 19.04 -4.39
C MET A 17 -0.24 17.97 -5.41
N LEU A 18 -0.12 16.70 -5.00
CA LEU A 18 -0.49 15.55 -5.81
C LEU A 18 -1.41 14.64 -5.00
N LEU A 19 -2.63 14.40 -5.51
CA LEU A 19 -3.52 13.39 -4.98
C LEU A 19 -3.23 12.06 -5.67
N VAL A 20 -2.77 11.07 -4.91
CA VAL A 20 -2.49 9.72 -5.41
C VAL A 20 -3.27 8.67 -4.62
N GLY A 21 -3.74 7.66 -5.34
CA GLY A 21 -4.12 6.38 -4.73
C GLY A 21 -2.88 5.50 -4.63
N ILE A 22 -2.67 4.90 -3.46
CA ILE A 22 -1.57 3.96 -3.23
C ILE A 22 -2.19 2.61 -2.88
N THR A 23 -1.77 1.58 -3.61
CA THR A 23 -2.04 0.18 -3.25
C THR A 23 -0.77 -0.38 -2.63
N THR A 24 -0.82 -0.75 -1.35
CA THR A 24 0.27 -1.45 -0.68
C THR A 24 0.01 -2.95 -0.73
N GLY A 25 1.06 -3.75 -0.79
CA GLY A 25 0.94 -5.20 -0.58
C GLY A 25 0.60 -5.55 0.86
N GLU A 26 0.68 -6.84 1.19
CA GLU A 26 0.48 -7.33 2.56
C GLU A 26 1.61 -6.92 3.52
N ASP A 27 2.81 -6.65 3.01
CA ASP A 27 3.93 -6.16 3.82
C ASP A 27 3.77 -4.64 4.08
N PRO A 28 3.68 -4.19 5.34
CA PRO A 28 3.54 -2.77 5.68
C PRO A 28 4.86 -2.00 5.56
N ASP A 29 5.64 -2.24 4.51
CA ASP A 29 6.92 -1.60 4.25
C ASP A 29 6.73 -0.28 3.45
N PRO A 30 6.99 0.89 4.07
CA PRO A 30 6.73 2.16 3.44
C PRO A 30 7.95 2.71 2.68
N TYR A 31 9.03 1.92 2.51
CA TYR A 31 10.29 2.35 1.89
C TYR A 31 10.12 3.06 0.54
N ALA A 32 9.27 2.51 -0.34
CA ALA A 32 9.04 3.04 -1.69
C ALA A 32 8.55 4.50 -1.69
N PHE A 33 7.90 4.93 -0.60
CA PHE A 33 7.22 6.21 -0.48
C PHE A 33 7.98 7.24 0.37
N PHE A 34 8.90 6.82 1.23
CA PHE A 34 9.57 7.71 2.18
C PHE A 34 11.10 7.62 2.21
N HIS A 35 11.71 6.62 1.58
CA HIS A 35 13.18 6.57 1.50
C HIS A 35 13.70 7.62 0.50
N SER A 36 14.83 8.25 0.82
CA SER A 36 15.43 9.31 0.00
C SER A 36 15.79 8.86 -1.42
N SER A 37 16.20 7.60 -1.59
CA SER A 37 16.50 6.99 -2.90
C SER A 37 15.30 6.98 -3.85
N GLN A 38 14.09 7.11 -3.30
CA GLN A 38 12.83 7.06 -4.05
C GLN A 38 12.30 8.44 -4.44
N SER A 39 13.03 9.51 -4.13
CA SER A 39 12.58 10.91 -4.34
C SER A 39 12.52 11.32 -5.81
N ARG A 40 13.35 10.71 -6.67
CA ARG A 40 13.45 11.01 -8.11
C ARG A 40 12.79 9.93 -8.95
N ASP A 41 12.36 10.27 -10.17
CA ASP A 41 11.88 9.28 -11.16
C ASP A 41 12.90 8.15 -11.34
N PRO A 42 12.50 6.86 -11.27
CA PRO A 42 11.13 6.32 -11.23
C PRO A 42 10.55 6.03 -9.83
N GLY A 43 11.11 6.61 -8.76
CA GLY A 43 10.67 6.42 -7.39
C GLY A 43 9.34 7.09 -7.03
N TYR A 44 8.70 6.58 -5.97
CA TYR A 44 7.36 6.96 -5.52
C TYR A 44 7.33 7.87 -4.28
N ASN A 45 8.49 8.35 -3.82
CA ASN A 45 8.52 9.40 -2.81
C ASN A 45 8.24 10.75 -3.48
N PHE A 46 6.95 10.97 -3.78
CA PHE A 46 6.45 12.19 -4.41
C PHE A 46 6.53 13.40 -3.49
N SER A 47 6.51 13.20 -2.17
CA SER A 47 6.67 14.27 -1.19
C SER A 47 8.08 14.90 -1.22
N GLY A 48 9.07 14.16 -1.71
CA GLY A 48 10.48 14.54 -1.63
C GLY A 48 11.04 14.54 -0.20
N TYR A 49 10.25 14.13 0.80
CA TYR A 49 10.66 14.08 2.19
C TYR A 49 11.83 13.14 2.37
N SER A 50 12.88 13.61 3.04
CA SER A 50 14.10 12.84 3.28
C SER A 50 14.78 13.33 4.54
N THR A 51 15.05 12.39 5.44
CA THR A 51 15.88 12.62 6.62
C THR A 51 16.73 11.39 6.90
N LEU A 52 17.91 11.59 7.48
CA LEU A 52 18.81 10.49 7.83
C LEU A 52 18.18 9.46 8.81
N PRO A 53 17.38 9.86 9.83
CA PRO A 53 16.67 8.91 10.68
C PRO A 53 15.64 8.07 9.91
N MET A 54 14.91 8.67 8.98
CA MET A 54 13.92 7.97 8.14
C MET A 54 14.60 6.87 7.31
N ASP A 55 15.66 7.24 6.57
CA ASP A 55 16.38 6.28 5.73
C ASP A 55 16.94 5.10 6.55
N ARG A 56 17.58 5.41 7.69
CA ARG A 56 18.14 4.38 8.59
C ARG A 56 17.07 3.46 9.17
N GLY A 57 15.92 4.00 9.60
CA GLY A 57 14.83 3.21 10.15
C GLY A 57 14.25 2.25 9.12
N LEU A 58 14.03 2.73 7.89
CA LEU A 58 13.51 1.93 6.79
C LEU A 58 14.49 0.83 6.35
N GLU A 59 15.79 1.14 6.24
CA GLU A 59 16.82 0.15 5.93
C GLU A 59 16.94 -0.92 7.02
N ALA A 60 16.92 -0.51 8.29
CA ALA A 60 17.02 -1.43 9.43
C ALA A 60 15.81 -2.38 9.47
N ALA A 61 14.61 -1.87 9.24
CA ALA A 61 13.39 -2.68 9.20
C ALA A 61 13.46 -3.74 8.08
N ARG A 62 13.93 -3.39 6.88
CA ARG A 62 14.11 -4.32 5.76
C ARG A 62 15.17 -5.40 6.00
N ARG A 63 16.18 -5.11 6.83
CA ARG A 63 17.23 -6.08 7.22
C ARG A 63 16.82 -6.96 8.40
N THR A 64 15.64 -6.73 8.99
CA THR A 64 15.16 -7.45 10.18
C THR A 64 14.09 -8.45 9.80
N SER A 65 14.40 -9.75 9.93
CA SER A 65 13.46 -10.83 9.59
C SER A 65 12.45 -11.15 10.69
N GLU A 66 12.77 -10.83 11.95
CA GLU A 66 11.88 -11.10 13.08
C GLU A 66 10.76 -10.06 13.16
N GLN A 67 9.52 -10.51 13.08
CA GLN A 67 8.34 -9.65 12.95
C GLN A 67 8.18 -8.65 14.11
N GLU A 68 8.35 -9.10 15.36
CA GLU A 68 8.21 -8.23 16.53
C GLU A 68 9.29 -7.15 16.56
N LYS A 69 10.56 -7.50 16.30
CA LYS A 69 11.65 -6.52 16.19
C LYS A 69 11.42 -5.54 15.04
N ARG A 70 10.93 -6.02 13.90
CA ARG A 70 10.61 -5.16 12.75
C ARG A 70 9.51 -4.15 13.10
N ARG A 71 8.51 -4.58 13.88
CA ARG A 71 7.45 -3.70 14.39
C ARG A 71 7.99 -2.64 15.35
N GLU A 72 8.90 -2.99 16.25
CA GLU A 72 9.55 -2.03 17.15
C GLU A 72 10.33 -0.96 16.38
N ILE A 73 10.99 -1.33 15.28
CA ILE A 73 11.70 -0.39 14.39
C ILE A 73 10.72 0.52 13.62
N TYR A 74 9.62 -0.04 13.12
CA TYR A 74 8.62 0.75 12.37
C TYR A 74 7.86 1.76 13.25
N GLY A 75 7.73 1.50 14.56
CA GLY A 75 7.07 2.42 15.49
C GLY A 75 7.58 3.86 15.38
N PRO A 76 8.89 4.12 15.63
CA PRO A 76 9.50 5.42 15.46
C PRO A 76 9.40 5.99 14.03
N VAL A 77 9.49 5.15 13.00
CA VAL A 77 9.35 5.57 11.59
C VAL A 77 7.98 6.20 11.36
N PHE A 78 6.90 5.52 11.75
CA PHE A 78 5.55 6.04 11.57
C PHE A 78 5.24 7.21 12.52
N GLN A 79 5.83 7.26 13.72
CA GLN A 79 5.74 8.44 14.58
C GLN A 79 6.35 9.67 13.91
N GLN A 80 7.50 9.54 13.26
CA GLN A 80 8.13 10.63 12.53
C GLN A 80 7.28 11.09 11.33
N ILE A 81 6.69 10.16 10.57
CA ILE A 81 5.76 10.49 9.48
C ILE A 81 4.55 11.27 10.02
N ALA A 82 3.99 10.85 11.15
CA ALA A 82 2.85 11.52 11.76
C ALA A 82 3.19 12.92 12.31
N ALA A 83 4.42 13.13 12.78
CA ALA A 83 4.87 14.41 13.32
C ALA A 83 5.21 15.44 12.23
N GLU A 84 5.89 15.00 11.16
CA GLU A 84 6.40 15.87 10.09
C GLU A 84 5.38 16.06 8.95
N VAL A 85 4.37 15.20 8.88
CA VAL A 85 3.26 15.25 7.89
C VAL A 85 3.75 15.44 6.44
N PRO A 86 4.68 14.62 5.94
CA PRO A 86 5.14 14.72 4.54
C PRO A 86 4.04 14.36 3.54
N VAL A 87 3.01 13.63 4.00
CA VAL A 87 1.79 13.32 3.25
C VAL A 87 0.59 13.42 4.18
N VAL A 88 -0.56 13.78 3.63
CA VAL A 88 -1.84 13.79 4.36
C VAL A 88 -2.62 12.52 3.99
N PHE A 89 -2.77 11.61 4.96
CA PHE A 89 -3.61 10.42 4.78
C PHE A 89 -5.08 10.81 4.78
N LEU A 90 -5.82 10.36 3.75
CA LEU A 90 -7.26 10.67 3.63
C LEU A 90 -8.13 9.55 4.20
N TYR A 91 -8.11 8.37 3.58
CA TYR A 91 -8.89 7.21 4.00
C TYR A 91 -8.34 5.91 3.41
N PHE A 92 -8.77 4.78 3.98
CA PHE A 92 -8.63 3.46 3.38
C PHE A 92 -9.96 3.07 2.75
N ALA A 93 -9.96 2.67 1.48
CA ALA A 93 -11.19 2.39 0.75
C ALA A 93 -11.82 1.06 1.20
N ASP A 94 -13.11 1.12 1.56
CA ASP A 94 -13.91 -0.09 1.74
C ASP A 94 -14.32 -0.66 0.39
N TYR A 95 -14.12 -1.95 0.20
CA TYR A 95 -14.62 -2.65 -0.97
C TYR A 95 -15.96 -3.34 -0.67
N LEU A 96 -17.03 -2.83 -1.28
CA LEU A 96 -18.35 -3.44 -1.19
C LEU A 96 -18.55 -4.43 -2.34
N TYR A 97 -18.73 -5.70 -2.01
CA TYR A 97 -19.02 -6.75 -2.99
C TYR A 97 -20.44 -7.29 -2.84
N ALA A 98 -21.16 -7.38 -3.95
CA ALA A 98 -22.44 -8.05 -4.01
C ALA A 98 -22.26 -9.46 -4.61
N GLN A 99 -22.83 -10.47 -3.94
CA GLN A 99 -22.91 -11.82 -4.48
C GLN A 99 -24.38 -12.26 -4.62
N HIS A 100 -24.65 -13.11 -5.61
CA HIS A 100 -25.97 -13.72 -5.73
C HIS A 100 -26.21 -14.70 -4.58
N ARG A 101 -27.44 -14.74 -4.03
CA ARG A 101 -27.78 -15.59 -2.86
C ARG A 101 -27.58 -17.09 -3.09
N SER A 102 -27.55 -17.54 -4.35
CA SER A 102 -27.30 -18.94 -4.68
C SER A 102 -25.83 -19.33 -4.66
N VAL A 103 -24.91 -18.36 -4.60
CA VAL A 103 -23.46 -18.62 -4.54
C VAL A 103 -23.08 -18.82 -3.08
N ASN A 104 -22.53 -19.99 -2.80
CA ASN A 104 -22.04 -20.40 -1.48
C ASN A 104 -20.52 -20.53 -1.53
N GLY A 105 -19.89 -20.57 -0.35
CA GLY A 105 -18.46 -20.83 -0.22
C GLY A 105 -17.56 -19.58 -0.18
N LEU A 106 -18.07 -18.39 -0.51
CA LEU A 106 -17.32 -17.13 -0.41
C LEU A 106 -16.86 -16.89 1.04
N LYS A 107 -15.56 -16.64 1.23
CA LYS A 107 -14.98 -16.13 2.46
C LYS A 107 -14.44 -14.71 2.24
N ILE A 108 -14.95 -13.76 3.02
CA ILE A 108 -14.44 -12.39 3.02
C ILE A 108 -13.22 -12.33 3.94
N ALA A 109 -12.08 -11.94 3.38
CA ALA A 109 -10.84 -11.66 4.10
C ALA A 109 -10.41 -10.21 3.82
N PRO A 110 -9.53 -9.61 4.65
CA PRO A 110 -8.88 -8.36 4.31
C PRO A 110 -8.16 -8.51 2.96
N VAL A 111 -8.44 -7.62 2.01
CA VAL A 111 -7.85 -7.62 0.67
C VAL A 111 -7.23 -6.26 0.39
N SER A 112 -6.00 -6.25 -0.13
CA SER A 112 -5.30 -5.02 -0.55
C SER A 112 -5.78 -4.52 -1.91
N GLU A 113 -6.27 -5.42 -2.76
CA GLU A 113 -6.75 -5.11 -4.12
C GLU A 113 -8.05 -5.86 -4.46
N PRO A 114 -8.87 -5.32 -5.38
CA PRO A 114 -10.18 -5.92 -5.68
C PRO A 114 -10.14 -7.35 -6.23
N THR A 115 -9.05 -7.72 -6.90
CA THR A 115 -8.79 -9.05 -7.48
C THR A 115 -8.57 -10.11 -6.42
N ALA A 116 -7.99 -9.75 -5.27
CA ALA A 116 -7.69 -10.68 -4.18
C ALA A 116 -8.96 -11.28 -3.53
N ARG A 117 -10.16 -10.74 -3.79
CA ARG A 117 -11.43 -11.34 -3.32
C ARG A 117 -11.69 -12.75 -3.86
N PHE A 118 -11.01 -13.14 -4.93
CA PHE A 118 -11.15 -14.45 -5.58
C PHE A 118 -10.12 -15.47 -5.08
N TRP A 119 -9.42 -15.19 -3.97
CA TRP A 119 -8.39 -16.06 -3.40
C TRP A 119 -8.89 -17.47 -3.05
N ASP A 120 -10.20 -17.64 -2.85
CA ASP A 120 -10.86 -18.90 -2.52
C ASP A 120 -11.92 -19.31 -3.56
N ILE A 121 -11.83 -18.79 -4.81
CA ILE A 121 -12.86 -19.00 -5.84
C ILE A 121 -13.11 -20.49 -6.15
N GLU A 122 -12.11 -21.33 -5.97
CA GLU A 122 -12.20 -22.78 -6.12
C GLU A 122 -13.13 -23.45 -5.10
N ASP A 123 -13.41 -22.79 -3.97
CA ASP A 123 -14.36 -23.25 -2.97
C ASP A 123 -15.81 -22.82 -3.28
N TRP A 124 -16.02 -21.95 -4.26
CA TRP A 124 -17.34 -21.38 -4.54
C TRP A 124 -18.23 -22.37 -5.31
N TYR A 125 -19.51 -22.42 -4.96
CA TYR A 125 -20.46 -23.31 -5.64
C TYR A 125 -21.91 -22.83 -5.61
N VAL A 126 -22.72 -23.34 -6.54
CA VAL A 126 -24.17 -23.06 -6.60
C VAL A 126 -25.02 -24.24 -6.14
N LYS A 127 -24.74 -25.46 -6.62
CA LYS A 127 -25.55 -26.66 -6.31
C LYS A 127 -24.81 -27.68 -5.45
N THR A 128 -23.54 -27.91 -5.75
CA THR A 128 -22.75 -28.97 -5.14
C THR A 128 -21.39 -28.44 -4.73
N GLN A 129 -21.03 -28.66 -3.47
CA GLN A 129 -19.73 -28.28 -2.94
C GLN A 129 -18.60 -29.01 -3.70
N PRO A 130 -17.47 -28.34 -3.97
CA PRO A 130 -16.30 -28.98 -4.57
C PRO A 130 -15.82 -30.14 -3.68
N ARG A 131 -15.47 -31.28 -4.30
CA ARG A 131 -14.80 -32.37 -3.58
C ARG A 131 -13.31 -32.01 -3.46
N ARG A 132 -12.80 -31.96 -2.24
CA ARG A 132 -11.36 -31.86 -1.94
C ARG A 132 -10.75 -33.23 -1.75
#